data_AF-A0AAW4L880-F1
#
_entry.id   AF-A0AAW4L880-F1
#
_cell.length_a   1.000
_cell.length_b   1.000
_cell.length_c   1.000
_cell.angle_alpha   90.00
_cell.angle_beta   90.00
_cell.angle_gamma   90.00
#
_symmetry.space_group_name_H-M   'P 1'
#
loop_
_entity.id
_entity.type
_entity.pdbx_description
1 polymer ?
#
loop_
_entity_poly.entity_id
_entity_poly.type
_entity_poly.pdbx_seq_one_letter_code
_entity_poly.pdbx_strand_id
1 'polypeptide(L)'
;MKTTLIVASLTIVSFTSSFAADSTKSPKGQGQTLVQKKAEIAQHIEERIANSQLEKSCVQAAQSHDELQSCREKYRPQRPQQDKERRDRNQ
;
A
#
# COMPACT_ATOMS: atom_id res chain seq x y z
N MET A 1 41.18 -14.17 -42.00
CA MET A 1 40.50 -14.05 -40.70
C MET A 1 40.28 -12.57 -40.42
N LYS A 2 39.03 -12.10 -40.36
CA LYS A 2 38.70 -10.72 -39.98
C LYS A 2 37.58 -10.79 -38.94
N THR A 3 37.94 -10.53 -37.68
CA THR A 3 37.03 -10.47 -36.54
C THR A 3 36.58 -9.02 -36.38
N THR A 4 35.31 -8.76 -36.68
CA THR A 4 34.67 -7.46 -36.49
C THR A 4 34.08 -7.43 -35.08
N LEU A 5 34.61 -6.59 -34.20
CA LEU A 5 34.04 -6.33 -32.88
C LEU A 5 32.93 -5.28 -33.03
N ILE A 6 31.68 -5.66 -32.75
CA ILE A 6 30.54 -4.73 -32.71
C ILE A 6 30.41 -4.26 -31.26
N VAL A 7 30.76 -3.00 -31.01
CA VAL A 7 30.53 -2.33 -29.73
C VAL A 7 29.09 -1.80 -29.74
N ALA A 8 28.20 -2.45 -29.00
CA ALA A 8 26.84 -1.97 -28.79
C ALA A 8 26.84 -0.88 -27.71
N SER A 9 26.64 0.37 -28.12
CA SER A 9 26.45 1.52 -27.25
C SER A 9 25.03 1.51 -26.66
N LEU A 10 24.92 1.26 -25.36
CA LEU A 10 23.67 1.28 -24.61
C LEU A 10 23.33 2.73 -24.22
N THR A 11 22.38 3.35 -24.92
CA THR A 11 21.86 4.68 -24.59
C THR A 11 20.86 4.59 -23.44
N ILE A 12 21.21 5.20 -22.30
CA ILE A 12 20.34 5.29 -21.12
C ILE A 12 19.33 6.42 -21.36
N VAL A 13 18.06 6.08 -21.51
CA VAL A 13 16.96 7.05 -21.57
C VAL A 13 16.58 7.43 -20.14
N SER A 14 16.86 8.67 -19.75
CA SER A 14 16.47 9.23 -18.46
C SER A 14 15.02 9.72 -18.53
N PHE A 15 14.12 9.07 -17.79
CA PHE A 15 12.76 9.56 -17.59
C PHE A 15 12.77 10.66 -16.53
N THR A 16 12.50 11.91 -16.94
CA THR A 16 12.22 13.01 -16.00
C THR A 16 10.75 12.93 -15.58
N SER A 17 10.50 12.53 -14.33
CA SER A 17 9.17 12.59 -13.73
C SER A 17 8.79 14.04 -13.44
N SER A 18 7.97 14.62 -14.31
CA SER A 18 7.34 15.92 -14.08
C SER A 18 6.14 15.72 -13.14
N PHE A 19 6.28 16.13 -11.87
CA PHE A 19 5.14 16.23 -10.97
C PHE A 19 4.44 17.56 -11.24
N ALA A 20 3.23 17.47 -11.82
CA ALA A 20 2.32 18.60 -11.94
C ALA A 20 2.01 19.17 -10.55
N ALA A 21 2.41 20.41 -10.32
CA ALA A 21 2.03 21.19 -9.16
C ALA A 21 0.57 21.64 -9.33
N ASP A 22 -0.38 20.76 -9.00
CA ASP A 22 -1.78 21.16 -8.88
C ASP A 22 -1.96 22.04 -7.65
N SER A 23 -2.17 23.32 -7.94
CA SER A 23 -2.46 24.35 -6.96
C SER A 23 -3.90 24.20 -6.44
N THR A 24 -4.08 24.50 -5.15
CA THR A 24 -5.35 24.91 -4.52
C THR A 24 -6.29 23.80 -4.02
N LYS A 25 -6.17 23.43 -2.73
CA LYS A 25 -7.34 23.16 -1.85
C LYS A 25 -7.01 23.15 -0.34
N SER A 26 -7.58 24.15 0.34
CA SER A 26 -7.96 24.26 1.76
C SER A 26 -6.89 24.40 2.86
N PRO A 27 -6.88 25.53 3.60
CA PRO A 27 -6.22 25.60 4.90
C PRO A 27 -7.12 24.92 5.94
N LYS A 28 -7.08 23.59 6.00
CA LYS A 28 -7.87 22.83 6.97
C LYS A 28 -7.06 22.64 8.26
N GLY A 29 -7.22 23.61 9.16
CA GLY A 29 -6.80 23.52 10.56
C GLY A 29 -5.30 23.68 10.75
N GLN A 30 -4.92 24.24 11.89
CA GLN A 30 -3.54 24.26 12.38
C GLN A 30 -2.99 22.82 12.32
N GLY A 31 -2.21 22.57 11.27
CA GLY A 31 -1.87 21.22 10.84
C GLY A 31 -0.86 20.63 11.79
N GLN A 32 -1.04 19.34 12.12
CA GLN A 32 0.08 18.54 12.56
C GLN A 32 1.29 18.86 11.68
N THR A 33 2.44 19.07 12.31
CA THR A 33 3.67 19.31 11.55
C THR A 33 3.91 18.12 10.62
N LEU A 34 4.55 18.34 9.47
CA LEU A 34 4.89 17.24 8.56
C LEU A 34 5.66 16.11 9.27
N VAL A 35 6.40 16.44 10.33
CA VAL A 35 7.09 15.48 11.20
C VAL A 35 6.11 14.61 11.98
N GLN A 36 5.10 15.20 12.63
CA GLN A 36 4.06 14.46 13.35
C GLN A 36 3.29 13.54 12.41
N LYS A 37 2.91 14.04 11.23
CA LYS A 37 2.19 13.24 10.24
C LYS A 37 3.02 12.07 9.71
N LYS A 38 4.32 12.25 9.53
CA LYS A 38 5.25 11.16 9.15
C LYS A 38 5.31 10.09 10.24
N ALA A 39 5.41 10.49 11.50
CA ALA A 39 5.46 9.58 12.63
C ALA A 39 4.15 8.77 12.76
N GLU A 40 3.00 9.42 12.63
CA GLU A 40 1.68 8.78 12.64
C GLU A 40 1.55 7.74 11.52
N ILE A 41 1.95 8.11 10.29
CA ILE A 41 1.92 7.18 9.14
C ILE A 41 2.87 6.00 9.37
N ALA A 42 4.07 6.25 9.88
CA ALA A 42 5.03 5.19 10.19
C ALA A 42 4.47 4.22 11.22
N GLN A 43 3.86 4.72 12.30
CA GLN A 43 3.21 3.90 13.32
C GLN A 43 2.10 3.03 12.70
N HIS A 44 1.24 3.60 11.86
CA HIS A 44 0.20 2.82 11.17
C HIS A 44 0.77 1.79 10.18
N ILE A 45 1.95 2.00 9.62
CA ILE A 45 2.64 0.99 8.81
C ILE A 45 3.10 -0.15 9.72
N GLU A 46 3.74 0.15 10.85
CA GLU A 46 4.21 -0.85 11.81
C GLU A 46 3.06 -1.69 12.37
N GLU A 47 1.95 -1.07 12.76
CA GLU A 47 0.74 -1.76 13.20
C GLU A 47 0.19 -2.72 12.15
N ARG A 48 0.15 -2.29 10.88
CA ARG A 48 -0.28 -3.15 9.77
C ARG A 48 0.67 -4.32 9.53
N ILE A 49 1.98 -4.09 9.63
CA ILE A 49 2.99 -5.15 9.51
C ILE A 49 2.81 -6.16 10.64
N ALA A 50 2.66 -5.70 11.88
CA ALA A 50 2.44 -6.57 13.03
C ALA A 50 1.18 -7.43 12.87
N ASN A 51 0.05 -6.82 12.48
CA ASN A 51 -1.17 -7.56 12.20
C ASN A 51 -1.01 -8.58 11.06
N SER A 52 -0.29 -8.21 9.99
CA SER A 52 -0.01 -9.13 8.87
C SER A 52 0.85 -10.32 9.29
N GLN A 53 1.81 -10.10 10.19
CA GLN A 53 2.63 -11.19 10.74
C GLN A 53 1.78 -12.13 11.60
N LEU A 54 0.88 -11.60 12.43
CA LEU A 54 -0.05 -12.41 13.23
C LEU A 54 -0.99 -13.24 12.36
N GLU A 55 -1.53 -12.66 11.29
CA GLU A 55 -2.37 -13.38 10.32
C GLU A 55 -1.57 -14.52 9.66
N LYS A 56 -0.35 -14.23 9.20
CA LYS A 56 0.54 -15.24 8.62
C LYS A 56 0.84 -16.37 9.60
N SER A 57 1.17 -16.06 10.85
CA SER A 57 1.42 -17.06 11.89
C SER A 57 0.17 -17.91 12.18
N CYS A 58 -1.03 -17.33 12.16
CA CYS A 58 -2.28 -18.08 12.30
C CYS A 58 -2.43 -19.13 11.19
N VAL A 59 -2.24 -18.70 9.93
CA VAL A 59 -2.34 -19.58 8.77
C VAL A 59 -1.26 -20.66 8.78
N GLN A 60 -0.04 -20.34 9.21
CA GLN A 60 1.05 -21.32 9.32
C GLN A 60 0.83 -22.35 10.42
N ALA A 61 0.15 -21.97 11.50
CA ALA A 61 -0.17 -22.86 12.61
C ALA A 61 -1.40 -23.74 12.35
N ALA A 62 -2.26 -23.35 11.39
CA ALA A 62 -3.48 -24.07 11.06
C ALA A 62 -3.18 -25.47 10.49
N GLN A 63 -3.76 -26.50 11.09
CA GLN A 63 -3.62 -27.90 10.70
C GLN A 63 -4.87 -28.44 9.99
N SER A 64 -5.93 -27.65 9.95
CA SER A 64 -7.22 -28.04 9.37
C SER A 64 -7.83 -26.90 8.55
N HIS A 65 -8.77 -27.27 7.67
CA HIS A 65 -9.52 -26.29 6.87
C HIS A 65 -10.37 -25.37 7.76
N ASP A 66 -10.92 -25.90 8.85
CA ASP A 66 -11.72 -25.15 9.81
C ASP A 66 -10.86 -24.10 10.55
N GLU A 67 -9.61 -24.45 10.90
CA GLU A 67 -8.65 -23.50 11.48
C GLU A 67 -8.26 -22.40 10.49
N LEU A 68 -8.06 -22.73 9.21
CA LEU A 68 -7.83 -21.72 8.16
C LEU A 68 -9.01 -20.75 8.02
N GLN A 69 -10.24 -21.27 8.08
CA GLN A 69 -11.44 -20.44 8.03
C GLN A 69 -11.55 -19.54 9.26
N SER A 70 -11.25 -20.06 10.45
CA SER A 70 -11.20 -19.29 11.70
C SER A 70 -10.16 -18.16 11.63
N CYS A 71 -8.95 -18.43 11.12
CA CYS A 71 -7.93 -17.38 10.88
C CYS A 71 -8.47 -16.28 9.96
N ARG A 72 -9.12 -16.66 8.85
CA ARG A 72 -9.70 -15.70 7.90
C ARG A 72 -10.78 -14.84 8.53
N GLU A 73 -11.67 -15.41 9.34
CA GLU A 73 -12.75 -14.67 9.99
C GLU A 73 -12.22 -13.72 11.06
N LYS A 74 -11.20 -14.15 11.82
CA LYS A 74 -10.56 -13.35 12.87
C LYS A 74 -9.88 -12.08 12.33
N TYR A 75 -9.22 -12.17 11.18
CA TYR A 75 -8.50 -11.02 10.57
C TYR A 75 -9.27 -10.36 9.42
N ARG A 76 -10.54 -10.73 9.20
CA ARG A 76 -11.36 -10.13 8.14
C ARG A 76 -11.48 -8.62 8.41
N PRO A 77 -10.99 -7.74 7.52
CA PRO A 77 -11.20 -6.32 7.69
C PRO A 77 -12.71 -6.07 7.65
N GLN A 78 -13.26 -5.51 8.73
CA GLN A 78 -14.62 -4.99 8.74
C GLN A 78 -14.66 -3.88 7.72
N ARG A 79 -15.13 -4.19 6.50
CA ARG A 79 -15.41 -3.14 5.53
C ARG A 79 -16.56 -2.33 6.10
N PRO A 80 -16.38 -1.04 6.43
CA PRO A 80 -17.51 -0.21 6.80
C PRO A 80 -18.49 -0.24 5.62
N GLN A 81 -19.78 -0.38 5.92
CA GLN A 81 -20.88 -0.45 4.95
C GLN A 81 -20.98 0.78 4.00
N GLN A 82 -20.05 1.73 4.07
CA GLN A 82 -19.97 2.91 3.20
C GLN A 82 -19.81 2.56 1.70
N ASP A 83 -19.33 1.36 1.36
CA ASP A 83 -19.29 0.89 -0.03
C ASP A 83 -20.69 0.62 -0.61
N LYS A 84 -21.67 0.25 0.23
CA LYS A 84 -23.07 0.11 -0.21
C LYS A 84 -23.72 1.47 -0.40
N GLU A 85 -23.57 2.36 0.57
CA GLU A 85 -24.18 3.70 0.51
C GLU A 85 -23.59 4.57 -0.62
N ARG A 86 -22.35 4.32 -1.06
CA ARG A 86 -21.77 4.93 -2.27
C ARG A 86 -22.31 4.37 -3.59
N ARG A 87 -22.71 3.10 -3.63
CA ARG A 87 -23.39 2.54 -4.82
C ARG A 87 -24.82 3.06 -4.93
N ASP A 88 -25.53 3.13 -3.80
CA ASP A 88 -26.94 3.54 -3.78
C ASP A 88 -27.12 5.05 -4.04
N ARG A 89 -26.11 5.90 -3.74
CA ARG A 89 -26.13 7.33 -4.09
C ARG A 89 -25.85 7.65 -5.57
N ASN A 90 -25.37 6.68 -6.33
CA ASN A 90 -25.00 6.82 -7.74
C ASN A 90 -25.93 6.04 -8.69
N GLN A 91 -27.08 5.56 -8.18
CA GLN A 91 -28.21 5.06 -8.96
C GLN A 91 -29.38 6.04 -8.81
#